data_AF-A0AAV5TD80-F1
#
_entry.id   AF-A0AAV5TD80-F1
#
_cell.length_a   1.000
_cell.length_b   1.000
_cell.length_c   1.000
_cell.angle_alpha   90.00
_cell.angle_beta   90.00
_cell.angle_gamma   90.00
#
_symmetry.space_group_name_H-M   'P 1'
#
loop_
_entity.id
_entity.type
_entity.pdbx_description
1 polymer ?
#
loop_
_entity_poly.entity_id
_entity_poly.type
_entity_poly.pdbx_seq_one_letter_code
_entity_poly.pdbx_strand_id
1 'polypeptide(L)'
;WTVDMVRRPPQDWENWYIEYWHGKVALKGRGGPNKPGQFLRAYRNGRVNLTNKHPKDCPLAIWKPFKNKNGTWSFLSIHGDWLSARDNGSVSTVEKCDAWEEFRLERW
;
A
#
# COMPACT_ATOMS: atom_id res chain seq x y z
N TRP A 1 3.35 23.04 3.11
CA TRP A 1 2.30 22.04 3.37
C TRP A 1 1.92 21.40 2.06
N THR A 2 2.33 20.16 1.79
CA THR A 2 1.84 19.44 0.62
C THR A 2 1.90 17.94 0.87
N VAL A 3 0.73 17.29 0.86
CA VAL A 3 0.50 15.96 0.31
C VAL A 3 -0.88 16.07 -0.33
N ASP A 4 -0.95 15.94 -1.65
CA ASP A 4 -2.24 15.82 -2.35
C ASP A 4 -2.24 14.49 -3.11
N MET A 5 -2.75 13.45 -2.43
CA MET A 5 -3.44 12.35 -3.09
C MET A 5 -4.94 12.63 -2.99
N VAL A 6 -5.33 13.63 -3.77
CA VAL A 6 -6.66 14.23 -4.02
C VAL A 6 -7.51 14.59 -2.79
N ARG A 7 -7.66 15.90 -2.52
CA ARG A 7 -8.65 16.51 -1.58
C ARG A 7 -10.12 16.39 -2.03
N ARG A 8 -10.52 15.24 -2.57
CA ARG A 8 -11.93 14.94 -2.87
C ARG A 8 -12.34 13.70 -2.07
N PRO A 9 -13.65 13.44 -1.89
CA PRO A 9 -14.08 12.15 -1.37
C PRO A 9 -13.38 11.02 -2.15
N PRO A 10 -12.85 9.99 -1.46
CA PRO A 10 -12.19 8.89 -2.11
C PRO A 10 -13.15 8.29 -3.13
N GLN A 11 -12.68 8.14 -4.37
CA GLN A 11 -13.45 7.46 -5.41
C GLN A 11 -13.33 5.95 -5.22
N ASP A 12 -14.20 5.21 -5.90
CA ASP A 12 -14.31 3.77 -5.72
C ASP A 12 -12.98 3.01 -5.86
N TRP A 13 -12.08 3.48 -6.75
CA TRP A 13 -10.76 2.89 -6.99
C TRP A 13 -9.67 3.31 -5.99
N GLU A 14 -9.94 4.30 -5.13
CA GLU A 14 -9.07 4.70 -4.02
C GLU A 14 -9.40 3.94 -2.73
N ASN A 15 -10.43 3.09 -2.75
CA ASN A 15 -10.76 2.20 -1.65
C ASN A 15 -9.99 0.88 -1.76
N TRP A 16 -9.40 0.45 -0.64
CA TRP A 16 -8.56 -0.73 -0.55
C TRP A 16 -9.00 -1.64 0.57
N TYR A 17 -9.14 -2.93 0.28
CA TYR A 17 -9.26 -3.95 1.29
C TYR A 17 -7.87 -4.27 1.87
N ILE A 18 -7.80 -4.34 3.20
CA ILE A 18 -6.63 -4.84 3.92
C ILE A 18 -6.93 -6.26 4.38
N GLU A 19 -6.33 -7.23 3.70
CA GLU A 19 -6.49 -8.64 4.02
C GLU A 19 -5.40 -9.06 5.01
N TYR A 20 -5.80 -9.56 6.18
CA TYR A 20 -4.86 -10.04 7.19
C TYR A 20 -4.34 -11.45 6.86
N TRP A 21 -3.04 -11.65 7.03
CA TRP A 21 -2.37 -12.90 6.71
C TRP A 21 -1.21 -13.18 7.67
N HIS A 22 -1.46 -13.97 8.72
CA HIS A 22 -0.45 -14.44 9.68
C HIS A 22 0.50 -13.35 10.22
N GLY A 23 -0.04 -12.24 10.71
CA GLY A 23 0.74 -11.10 11.24
C GLY A 23 1.27 -10.15 10.17
N LYS A 24 0.94 -10.40 8.91
CA LYS A 24 1.22 -9.56 7.75
C LYS A 24 -0.11 -9.17 7.09
N VAL A 25 -0.05 -8.33 6.07
CA VAL A 25 -1.23 -7.89 5.32
C VAL A 25 -0.99 -7.94 3.82
N ALA A 26 -2.07 -7.96 3.07
CA ALA A 26 -2.08 -7.65 1.66
C ALA A 26 -3.04 -6.48 1.38
N LEU A 27 -2.60 -5.56 0.54
CA LEU A 27 -3.37 -4.38 0.14
C LEU A 27 -4.01 -4.67 -1.21
N LYS A 28 -5.33 -4.80 -1.24
CA LYS A 28 -6.09 -5.15 -2.45
C LYS A 28 -7.00 -4.00 -2.86
N GLY A 29 -6.78 -3.45 -4.04
CA GLY A 29 -7.67 -2.43 -4.58
C GLY A 29 -9.08 -3.00 -4.75
N ARG A 30 -10.12 -2.18 -4.60
CA ARG A 30 -11.51 -2.64 -4.70
C ARG A 30 -11.83 -3.36 -6.02
N GLY A 31 -11.17 -2.95 -7.11
CA GLY A 31 -11.53 -3.37 -8.46
C GLY A 31 -12.70 -2.54 -9.00
N GLY A 32 -13.30 -3.00 -10.09
CA GLY A 32 -14.48 -2.38 -10.70
C GLY A 32 -15.54 -3.41 -11.07
N PRO A 33 -16.70 -2.99 -11.61
CA PRO A 33 -17.84 -3.88 -11.88
C PRO A 33 -17.50 -5.17 -12.65
N ASN A 34 -16.52 -5.09 -13.56
CA ASN A 34 -16.07 -6.20 -14.40
C ASN A 34 -14.57 -6.51 -14.24
N LYS A 35 -13.93 -6.03 -13.18
CA LYS A 35 -12.49 -6.24 -12.95
C LYS A 35 -12.23 -6.57 -11.49
N PRO A 36 -11.70 -7.76 -11.17
CA PRO A 36 -11.40 -8.10 -9.79
C PRO A 36 -10.35 -7.16 -9.20
N GLY A 37 -10.43 -6.98 -7.88
CA GLY A 37 -9.40 -6.28 -7.12
C GLY A 37 -8.03 -6.93 -7.29
N GLN A 38 -6.99 -6.10 -7.40
CA GLN A 38 -5.60 -6.55 -7.55
C GLN A 38 -4.80 -6.18 -6.31
N PHE A 39 -3.78 -6.98 -6.01
CA PHE A 39 -2.91 -6.79 -4.87
C PHE A 39 -1.72 -5.90 -5.21
N LEU A 40 -1.37 -4.99 -4.31
CA LEU A 40 -0.16 -4.18 -4.40
C LEU A 40 1.06 -5.05 -4.09
N ARG A 41 2.05 -5.06 -4.98
CA ARG A 41 3.32 -5.76 -4.78
C ARG A 41 4.52 -4.85 -4.98
N ALA A 42 5.60 -5.16 -4.29
CA ALA A 42 6.89 -4.49 -4.42
C ALA A 42 7.96 -5.42 -4.98
N TYR A 43 8.80 -4.86 -5.85
CA TYR A 43 10.01 -5.50 -6.34
C TYR A 43 11.23 -4.97 -5.60
N ARG A 44 12.30 -5.77 -5.57
CA ARG A 44 13.59 -5.41 -4.95
C ARG A 44 14.22 -4.11 -5.49
N ASN A 45 13.85 -3.67 -6.69
CA ASN A 45 14.35 -2.45 -7.30
C ASN A 45 13.52 -1.19 -6.95
N GLY A 46 12.67 -1.25 -5.92
CA GLY A 46 11.84 -0.13 -5.50
C GLY A 46 10.53 0.01 -6.29
N ARG A 47 10.34 -0.73 -7.39
CA ARG A 47 9.14 -0.61 -8.22
C ARG A 47 7.94 -1.25 -7.52
N VAL A 48 6.83 -0.54 -7.51
CA VAL A 48 5.53 -1.03 -7.06
C VAL A 48 4.58 -1.16 -8.25
N ASN A 49 3.79 -2.23 -8.30
CA ASN A 49 2.68 -2.38 -9.25
C ASN A 49 1.61 -3.33 -8.69
N LEU A 50 0.62 -3.64 -9.53
CA LEU A 50 -0.48 -4.54 -9.19
C LEU A 50 -0.27 -5.95 -9.72
N THR A 51 -0.82 -6.94 -9.00
CA THR A 51 -0.89 -8.34 -9.42
C THR A 51 -2.27 -8.92 -9.13
N ASN A 52 -2.75 -9.81 -9.99
CA ASN A 52 -3.95 -10.61 -9.75
C ASN A 52 -3.68 -11.88 -8.91
N LYS A 53 -2.40 -12.21 -8.67
CA LYS A 53 -2.02 -13.38 -7.87
C LYS A 53 -2.26 -13.12 -6.39
N HIS A 54 -2.88 -14.09 -5.72
CA HIS A 54 -3.08 -14.05 -4.27
C HIS A 54 -1.72 -14.04 -3.54
N PRO A 55 -1.59 -13.40 -2.36
CA PRO A 55 -0.33 -13.34 -1.61
C PRO A 55 0.32 -14.70 -1.29
N LYS A 56 -0.50 -15.76 -1.17
CA LYS A 56 -0.03 -17.15 -1.05
C LYS A 56 0.84 -17.60 -2.25
N ASP A 57 0.51 -17.13 -3.45
CA ASP A 57 1.19 -17.48 -4.71
C ASP A 57 2.14 -16.36 -5.18
N CYS A 58 2.06 -15.18 -4.56
CA CYS A 58 2.91 -14.03 -4.86
C CYS A 58 3.34 -13.34 -3.57
N PRO A 59 4.44 -13.80 -2.93
CA PRO A 59 4.94 -13.21 -1.70
C PRO A 59 5.31 -11.73 -1.81
N LEU A 60 5.59 -11.24 -3.02
CA LEU A 60 5.85 -9.81 -3.29
C LEU A 60 4.66 -8.91 -2.94
N ALA A 61 3.44 -9.47 -2.84
CA ALA A 61 2.23 -8.77 -2.44
C ALA A 61 1.99 -8.73 -0.91
N ILE A 62 2.92 -9.28 -0.13
CA ILE A 62 2.85 -9.32 1.33
C ILE A 62 3.58 -8.11 1.92
N TRP A 63 2.93 -7.46 2.87
CA TRP A 63 3.45 -6.30 3.59
C TRP A 63 3.43 -6.57 5.09
N LYS A 64 4.50 -6.19 5.79
CA LYS A 64 4.50 -6.17 7.26
C LYS A 64 4.00 -4.80 7.71
N PRO A 65 2.84 -4.71 8.39
CA PRO A 65 2.33 -3.43 8.87
C PRO A 65 3.03 -3.03 10.16
N PHE A 66 3.27 -1.73 10.32
CA PHE A 66 3.80 -1.13 11.54
C PHE A 66 2.89 0.01 11.96
N LYS A 67 2.43 -0.01 13.21
CA LYS A 67 1.64 1.08 13.77
C LYS A 67 2.58 2.07 14.44
N ASN A 68 2.56 3.32 13.98
CA ASN A 68 3.42 4.38 14.47
C ASN A 68 2.85 5.03 15.74
N LYS A 69 3.71 5.70 16.52
CA LYS A 69 3.31 6.33 17.79
C LYS A 69 2.27 7.44 17.63
N ASN A 70 2.28 8.11 16.48
CA ASN A 70 1.33 9.16 16.11
C ASN A 70 0.02 8.61 15.51
N GLY A 71 -0.16 7.28 15.49
CA GLY A 71 -1.37 6.62 15.01
C GLY A 71 -1.43 6.34 13.52
N THR A 72 -0.42 6.73 12.74
CA THR A 72 -0.28 6.34 11.33
C THR A 72 0.22 4.90 11.20
N TRP A 73 0.25 4.40 9.97
CA TRP A 73 0.74 3.08 9.62
C TRP A 73 1.83 3.15 8.56
N SER A 74 2.82 2.29 8.66
CA SER A 74 3.84 2.09 7.63
C SER A 74 3.83 0.64 7.17
N PHE A 75 4.15 0.42 5.90
CA PHE A 75 4.09 -0.90 5.28
C PHE A 75 5.46 -1.29 4.73
N LEU A 76 6.06 -2.32 5.31
CA LEU A 76 7.37 -2.83 4.90
C LEU A 76 7.20 -3.99 3.92
N SER A 77 7.83 -3.89 2.76
CA SER A 77 7.88 -4.97 1.78
C SER A 77 8.70 -6.16 2.28
N ILE A 78 8.62 -7.30 1.59
CA ILE A 78 9.47 -8.46 1.90
C ILE A 78 10.97 -8.21 1.70
N HIS A 79 11.33 -7.12 1.02
CA HIS A 79 12.71 -6.75 0.72
C HIS A 79 13.35 -5.84 1.76
N GLY A 80 12.58 -5.37 2.75
CA GLY A 80 13.06 -4.44 3.77
C GLY A 80 12.87 -2.97 3.42
N ASP A 81 12.19 -2.66 2.32
CA ASP A 81 11.88 -1.29 1.90
C ASP A 81 10.44 -0.92 2.23
N TRP A 82 10.22 0.34 2.60
CA TRP A 82 8.95 0.93 3.01
C TRP A 82 8.15 1.45 1.82
N LEU A 83 6.84 1.21 1.80
CA LEU A 83 5.94 1.81 0.82
C LEU A 83 5.94 3.33 0.96
N SER A 84 6.17 4.05 -0.14
CA SER A 84 6.28 5.50 -0.22
C SER A 84 5.27 6.03 -1.23
N ALA A 85 4.55 7.11 -0.87
CA ALA A 85 3.70 7.85 -1.80
C ALA A 85 4.12 9.33 -1.76
N ARG A 86 4.75 9.82 -2.83
CA ARG A 86 5.33 11.17 -2.89
C ARG A 86 4.36 12.19 -3.47
N ASP A 87 4.61 13.48 -3.21
CA ASP A 87 3.81 14.62 -3.73
C ASP A 87 3.74 14.69 -5.25
N ASN A 88 4.75 14.18 -5.95
CA ASN A 88 4.76 14.09 -7.40
C ASN A 88 3.86 12.95 -7.97
N GLY A 89 3.08 12.29 -7.11
CA GLY A 89 2.17 11.20 -7.48
C GLY A 89 2.87 9.85 -7.70
N SER A 90 4.18 9.76 -7.46
CA SER A 90 4.89 8.48 -7.56
C SER A 90 4.65 7.60 -6.33
N VAL A 91 4.50 6.30 -6.59
CA VAL A 91 4.43 5.25 -5.57
C VAL A 91 5.57 4.27 -5.81
N SER A 92 6.40 4.07 -4.79
CA SER A 92 7.57 3.18 -4.85
C SER A 92 7.85 2.60 -3.46
N THR A 93 8.93 1.84 -3.31
CA THR A 93 9.50 1.54 -2.00
C THR A 93 10.84 2.23 -1.79
N VAL A 94 11.17 2.55 -0.54
CA VAL A 94 12.39 3.25 -0.14
C VAL A 94 12.98 2.64 1.14
N GLU A 95 14.29 2.77 1.34
CA GLU A 95 14.98 2.19 2.51
C GLU A 95 14.65 2.90 3.83
N LYS A 96 14.40 4.22 3.78
CA LYS A 96 14.13 5.04 4.96
C LYS A 96 12.64 5.24 5.15
N CYS A 97 12.16 5.07 6.38
CA CYS A 97 10.79 5.37 6.75
C CYS A 97 10.73 6.78 7.33
N ASP A 98 10.29 7.74 6.52
CA ASP A 98 10.04 9.11 6.94
C ASP A 98 8.55 9.45 6.72
N ALA A 99 8.21 10.73 6.66
CA ALA A 99 6.82 11.20 6.60
C ALA A 99 6.02 10.68 5.39
N TRP A 100 6.68 10.31 4.29
CA TRP A 100 6.03 9.84 3.05
C TRP A 100 5.69 8.34 3.07
N GLU A 101 6.21 7.63 4.07
CA GLU A 101 6.00 6.21 4.30
C GLU A 101 4.97 5.97 5.43
N GLU A 102 4.32 7.04 5.89
CA GLU A 102 3.27 7.02 6.89
C GLU A 102 1.89 7.28 6.27
N PHE A 103 0.98 6.34 6.50
CA PHE A 103 -0.38 6.36 5.94
C PHE A 103 -1.41 6.48 7.06
N ARG A 104 -2.39 7.35 6.87
CA ARG A 104 -3.63 7.33 7.67
C ARG A 104 -4.60 6.36 7.01
N LEU A 105 -5.14 5.45 7.82
CA LEU A 105 -6.15 4.50 7.38
C LEU A 105 -7.51 4.95 7.90
N GLU A 106 -8.42 5.21 6.97
CA GLU A 106 -9.77 5.65 7.28
C GLU A 106 -10.76 4.57 6.83
N ARG A 107 -11.86 4.43 7.57
CA ARG A 107 -12.96 3.56 7.14
C ARG A 107 -13.81 4.31 6.14
N TRP A 108 -14.26 3.62 5.11
CA TRP A 108 -15.24 4.11 4.13
C TRP A 108 -16.54 3.33 4.25
#